data_AF-A0A371FRC2-F1
#
_entry.id   AF-A0A371FRC2-F1
#
_cell.length_a   1.000
_cell.length_b   1.000
_cell.length_c   1.000
_cell.angle_alpha   90.00
_cell.angle_beta   90.00
_cell.angle_gamma   90.00
#
_symmetry.space_group_name_H-M   'P 1'
#
loop_
_entity.id
_entity.type
_entity.pdbx_description
1 polymer ?
#
loop_
_entity_poly.entity_id
_entity_poly.type
_entity_poly.pdbx_seq_one_letter_code
_entity_poly.pdbx_strand_id
1 'polypeptide(L)'
;MSNSYSIWPVMLIPYTQPPWECMKQTSFILSMNVPDVYLQPLIKELNELWTESVETYDSSLKELFRMQAVLMWTISDFPRFCTLSGWNTYTGYACPTCNFDTSPCRLRCSKKWCFMGH
;
A
#
# COMPACT_ATOMS: atom_id res chain seq x y z
N MET A 1 28.26 -12.25 6.02
CA MET A 1 27.26 -11.20 6.31
C MET A 1 26.05 -11.47 5.42
N SER A 2 24.96 -12.02 5.98
CA SER A 2 23.71 -12.19 5.23
C SER A 2 22.92 -10.90 5.31
N ASN A 3 22.82 -10.17 4.20
CA ASN A 3 21.98 -8.99 4.12
C ASN A 3 20.53 -9.45 3.99
N SER A 4 19.86 -9.70 5.12
CA SER A 4 18.46 -10.12 5.16
C SER A 4 17.56 -8.88 5.07
N TYR A 5 17.46 -8.27 3.90
CA TYR A 5 16.47 -7.23 3.63
C TYR A 5 15.26 -7.85 2.93
N SER A 6 14.07 -7.53 3.41
CA SER A 6 12.82 -7.93 2.77
C SER A 6 12.53 -6.99 1.61
N ILE A 7 12.36 -7.54 0.41
CA ILE A 7 11.92 -6.81 -0.78
C ILE A 7 10.43 -7.06 -0.95
N TRP A 8 9.65 -5.99 -1.09
CA TRP A 8 8.20 -6.06 -1.20
C TRP A 8 7.76 -5.34 -2.47
N PRO A 9 7.08 -6.00 -3.41
CA PRO A 9 6.58 -5.32 -4.61
C PRO A 9 5.47 -4.34 -4.23
N VAL A 10 5.47 -3.17 -4.88
CA VAL A 10 4.37 -2.21 -4.86
C VAL A 10 3.66 -2.30 -6.21
N MET A 11 2.35 -2.52 -6.18
CA MET A 11 1.53 -2.57 -7.38
C MET A 11 0.56 -1.39 -7.34
N LEU A 12 0.55 -0.61 -8.41
CA LEU A 12 -0.41 0.46 -8.64
C LEU A 12 -1.45 -0.04 -9.63
N ILE A 13 -2.72 0.19 -9.31
CA ILE A 13 -3.85 -0.20 -10.14
C ILE A 13 -4.64 1.08 -10.46
N PRO A 14 -4.68 1.53 -11.73
CA PRO A 14 -5.47 2.69 -12.11
C PRO A 14 -6.96 2.30 -12.11
N TYR A 15 -7.78 3.04 -11.36
CA TYR A 15 -9.23 2.80 -11.24
C TYR A 15 -10.06 3.58 -12.28
N THR A 16 -9.49 3.92 -13.43
CA THR A 16 -10.15 4.71 -14.48
C THR A 16 -11.07 3.87 -15.38
N GLN A 17 -10.87 2.55 -15.42
CA GLN A 17 -11.63 1.61 -16.23
C GLN A 17 -12.64 0.85 -15.36
N PRO A 18 -13.63 0.18 -15.94
CA PRO A 18 -14.52 -0.69 -15.17
C PRO A 18 -13.74 -1.82 -14.47
N PRO A 19 -14.26 -2.38 -13.36
CA PRO A 19 -13.53 -3.32 -12.50
C PRO A 19 -12.96 -4.54 -13.22
N TRP A 20 -13.65 -5.05 -14.25
CA TRP A 20 -13.21 -6.23 -15.01
C TRP A 20 -12.01 -5.95 -15.92
N GLU A 21 -11.73 -4.69 -16.28
CA GLU A 21 -10.55 -4.28 -17.03
C GLU A 21 -9.40 -3.87 -16.10
N CYS A 22 -9.68 -3.14 -15.02
CA CYS A 22 -8.67 -2.71 -14.05
C CYS A 22 -7.95 -3.87 -13.35
N MET A 23 -8.64 -5.00 -13.16
CA MET A 23 -8.08 -6.17 -12.47
C MET A 23 -7.30 -7.11 -13.40
N LYS A 24 -7.18 -6.79 -14.69
CA LYS A 24 -6.32 -7.54 -15.61
C LYS A 24 -4.85 -7.27 -15.29
N GLN A 25 -4.02 -8.29 -15.39
CA GLN A 25 -2.58 -8.18 -15.14
C GLN A 25 -1.89 -7.12 -16.00
N THR A 26 -2.40 -6.86 -17.21
CA THR A 26 -1.92 -5.81 -18.12
C THR A 26 -2.13 -4.39 -17.59
N SER A 27 -3.06 -4.21 -16.65
CA SER A 27 -3.40 -2.92 -16.04
C SER A 27 -2.55 -2.63 -14.80
N PHE A 28 -1.75 -3.59 -14.33
CA PHE A 28 -0.91 -3.42 -13.13
C PHE A 28 0.38 -2.70 -13.49
N ILE A 29 0.60 -1.56 -12.84
CA ILE A 29 1.86 -0.82 -12.91
C ILE A 29 2.71 -1.30 -11.75
N LEU A 30 3.74 -2.09 -12.05
CA LEU A 30 4.69 -2.58 -11.06
C LEU A 30 5.70 -1.47 -10.73
N SER A 31 5.72 -1.03 -9.48
CA SER A 31 6.78 -0.19 -8.94
C SER A 31 7.67 -1.03 -8.03
N MET A 32 8.95 -1.14 -8.37
CA MET A 32 9.91 -2.01 -7.68
C MET A 32 10.54 -1.27 -6.51
N ASN A 33 10.27 -1.72 -5.27
CA ASN A 33 10.90 -1.15 -4.08
C ASN A 33 11.74 -2.16 -3.27
N VAL A 34 13.01 -1.80 -3.11
CA VAL A 34 13.90 -2.16 -1.98
C VAL A 34 13.71 -1.06 -0.88
N PRO A 35 14.28 -1.13 0.34
CA PRO A 35 13.66 -0.63 1.59
C PRO A 35 13.22 0.85 1.60
N ASP A 36 12.24 1.20 2.46
CA ASP A 36 11.59 2.49 2.84
C ASP A 36 11.99 3.81 2.15
N VAL A 37 13.27 4.00 1.83
CA VAL A 37 13.83 5.10 1.04
C VAL A 37 13.14 5.25 -0.33
N TYR A 38 12.67 4.15 -0.93
CA TYR A 38 12.12 4.18 -2.29
C TYR A 38 10.60 4.42 -2.40
N LEU A 39 9.86 4.58 -1.29
CA LEU A 39 8.48 5.05 -1.36
C LEU A 39 8.37 6.57 -1.52
N GLN A 40 9.40 7.31 -1.12
CA GLN A 40 9.42 8.77 -1.24
C GLN A 40 9.25 9.27 -2.68
N PRO A 41 9.92 8.71 -3.70
CA PRO A 41 9.67 9.06 -5.10
C PRO A 41 8.21 8.83 -5.52
N LEU A 42 7.63 7.68 -5.17
CA LEU A 42 6.24 7.38 -5.50
C LEU A 42 5.26 8.35 -4.83
N ILE A 43 5.47 8.66 -3.54
CA ILE A 43 4.65 9.64 -2.81
C ILE A 43 4.79 11.02 -3.45
N LYS A 44 6.00 11.40 -3.87
CA LYS A 44 6.25 12.65 -4.56
C LYS A 44 5.51 12.71 -5.90
N GLU A 45 5.62 11.68 -6.74
CA GLU A 45 4.91 11.57 -8.02
C GLU A 45 3.39 11.63 -7.84
N LEU A 46 2.84 10.93 -6.83
CA LEU A 46 1.40 10.99 -6.53
C LEU A 46 0.96 12.40 -6.09
N ASN A 47 1.78 13.11 -5.32
CA ASN A 47 1.49 14.49 -4.93
C ASN A 47 1.57 15.45 -6.12
N GLU A 48 2.54 15.27 -7.02
CA GLU A 48 2.67 16.05 -8.26
C GLU A 48 1.45 15.82 -9.17
N LEU A 49 1.02 14.56 -9.33
CA LEU A 49 -0.17 14.19 -10.09
C LEU A 49 -1.44 14.85 -9.55
N TRP A 50 -1.57 15.00 -8.22
CA TRP A 50 -2.71 15.67 -7.60
C TRP A 50 -2.63 17.20 -7.69
N THR A 51 -1.45 17.77 -7.45
CA THR A 51 -1.27 19.23 -7.27
C THR A 51 -1.06 19.96 -8.59
N GLU A 52 -0.10 19.49 -9.39
CA GLU A 52 0.32 20.19 -10.61
C GLU A 52 -0.48 19.74 -11.84
N SER A 53 -1.08 18.54 -11.79
CA SER A 53 -1.62 17.80 -12.93
C SER A 53 -0.56 17.55 -14.01
N VAL A 54 -0.66 16.43 -14.73
CA VAL A 54 0.33 16.06 -15.75
C VAL A 54 -0.35 15.98 -17.12
N GLU A 55 0.27 16.60 -18.13
CA GLU A 55 -0.21 16.49 -19.51
C GLU A 55 -0.03 15.06 -19.99
N THR A 56 -1.15 14.42 -20.34
CA THR A 56 -1.22 13.02 -20.72
C THR A 56 -1.94 12.91 -22.06
N TYR A 57 -1.47 12.03 -22.93
CA TYR A 57 -2.08 11.79 -24.23
C TYR A 57 -3.12 10.68 -24.14
N ASP A 58 -4.36 10.99 -24.50
CA ASP A 58 -5.41 9.99 -24.67
C ASP A 58 -5.33 9.37 -26.07
N SER A 59 -4.93 8.10 -26.14
CA SER A 59 -4.86 7.36 -27.41
C SER A 59 -6.22 7.12 -28.08
N SER A 60 -7.32 7.10 -27.31
CA SER A 60 -8.68 6.87 -27.82
C SER A 60 -9.20 8.13 -28.52
N LEU A 61 -9.07 9.28 -27.85
CA LEU A 61 -9.54 10.58 -28.37
C LEU A 61 -8.49 11.31 -29.21
N LYS A 62 -7.24 10.84 -29.20
CA LYS A 62 -6.07 11.44 -29.88
C LYS A 62 -5.82 12.89 -29.47
N GLU A 63 -6.03 13.21 -28.21
CA GLU A 63 -5.86 14.55 -27.65
C GLU A 63 -5.01 14.55 -26.39
N LEU A 64 -4.47 15.71 -26.06
CA LEU A 64 -3.77 15.94 -24.80
C LEU A 64 -4.79 16.44 -23.78
N PHE A 65 -4.77 15.85 -22.60
CA PHE A 65 -5.57 16.29 -21.46
C PHE A 65 -4.69 16.43 -20.21
N ARG A 66 -5.14 17.25 -19.26
CA ARG A 66 -4.49 17.35 -17.95
C ARG A 66 -5.05 16.26 -17.04
N MET A 67 -4.21 15.29 -16.71
CA MET A 67 -4.55 14.21 -15.80
C MET A 67 -4.27 14.62 -14.36
N GLN A 68 -5.25 14.43 -13.49
CA GLN A 68 -5.06 14.39 -12.04
C GLN A 68 -5.34 12.97 -11.55
N ALA A 69 -4.54 12.51 -10.59
CA ALA A 69 -4.73 11.21 -9.96
C ALA A 69 -4.77 11.36 -8.45
N VAL A 70 -5.60 10.55 -7.79
CA VAL A 70 -5.70 10.48 -6.33
C VAL A 70 -5.56 9.03 -5.88
N LEU A 71 -4.85 8.83 -4.77
CA LEU A 71 -4.74 7.53 -4.14
C LEU A 71 -6.02 7.24 -3.34
N MET A 72 -6.79 6.22 -3.73
CA MET A 72 -8.06 5.92 -3.07
C MET A 72 -7.90 5.00 -1.86
N TRP A 73 -7.10 3.93 -1.95
CA TRP A 73 -6.72 3.09 -0.82
C TRP A 73 -5.43 2.32 -1.07
N THR A 74 -4.81 1.83 0.00
CA THR A 74 -3.63 0.94 -0.05
C THR A 74 -3.98 -0.42 0.53
N ILE A 75 -3.56 -1.49 -0.12
CA ILE A 75 -3.66 -2.86 0.41
C ILE A 75 -2.25 -3.32 0.79
N SER A 76 -2.06 -3.64 2.06
CA SER A 76 -0.80 -4.15 2.59
C SER A 76 -1.06 -5.36 3.47
N ASP A 77 -0.14 -6.31 3.47
CA ASP A 77 -0.10 -7.35 4.48
C ASP A 77 0.19 -6.75 5.87
N PHE A 78 -0.19 -7.49 6.91
CA PHE A 78 -0.12 -6.98 8.29
C PHE A 78 1.28 -6.53 8.72
N PRO A 79 2.38 -7.25 8.40
CA PRO A 79 3.73 -6.77 8.69
C PRO A 79 4.10 -5.48 7.96
N ARG A 80 3.74 -5.34 6.68
CA ARG A 80 4.03 -4.13 5.89
C ARG A 80 3.24 -2.93 6.36
N PHE A 81 2.02 -3.15 6.86
CA PHE A 81 1.22 -2.09 7.47
C PHE A 81 2.00 -1.39 8.58
N CYS A 82 2.75 -2.13 9.41
CA CYS A 82 3.64 -1.58 10.43
C CYS A 82 4.56 -0.49 9.90
N THR A 83 5.24 -0.79 8.81
CA THR A 83 6.24 0.07 8.19
C THR A 83 5.59 1.27 7.51
N LEU A 84 4.47 1.06 6.80
CA LEU A 84 3.79 2.11 6.05
C LEU A 84 3.07 3.12 6.94
N SER A 85 2.40 2.65 8.01
CA SER A 85 1.57 3.50 8.87
C SER A 85 2.24 3.86 10.20
N GLY A 86 3.41 3.29 10.50
CA GLY A 86 4.03 3.38 11.82
C GLY A 86 3.26 2.58 12.89
N TRP A 87 2.30 1.74 12.49
CA TRP A 87 1.48 0.97 13.42
C TRP A 87 2.31 -0.09 14.14
N ASN A 88 2.03 -0.33 15.42
CA ASN A 88 2.72 -1.37 16.16
C ASN A 88 2.15 -2.75 15.79
N THR A 89 2.93 -3.61 15.14
CA THR A 89 2.49 -4.97 14.81
C THR A 89 3.11 -6.07 15.69
N TYR A 90 4.00 -5.69 16.61
CA TYR A 90 4.82 -6.62 17.37
C TYR A 90 4.30 -6.90 18.79
N THR A 91 3.36 -6.08 19.28
CA THR A 91 2.83 -6.20 20.64
C THR A 91 1.42 -6.80 20.67
N GLY A 92 0.93 -7.07 21.88
CA GLY A 92 -0.43 -7.51 22.12
C GLY A 92 -1.50 -6.46 21.82
N TYR A 93 -1.13 -5.23 21.48
CA TYR A 93 -2.04 -4.14 21.10
C TYR A 93 -2.01 -3.86 19.59
N ALA A 94 -1.55 -4.83 18.80
CA ALA A 94 -1.39 -4.65 17.37
C ALA A 94 -2.70 -4.67 16.56
N CYS A 95 -3.84 -5.07 17.14
CA CYS A 95 -5.11 -5.07 16.43
C CYS A 95 -5.57 -3.64 16.12
N PRO A 96 -5.77 -3.27 14.84
CA PRO A 96 -6.21 -1.92 14.46
C PRO A 96 -7.57 -1.54 15.03
N THR A 97 -8.44 -2.53 15.23
CA THR A 97 -9.80 -2.30 15.70
C THR A 97 -9.95 -2.42 17.21
N CYS A 98 -9.30 -3.41 17.85
CA CYS A 98 -9.41 -3.62 19.29
C CYS A 98 -8.52 -2.66 20.10
N ASN A 99 -7.31 -2.37 19.58
CA ASN A 99 -6.29 -1.54 20.24
C ASN A 99 -6.22 -1.73 21.77
N PHE A 100 -6.48 -0.69 22.56
CA PHE A 100 -6.44 -0.72 24.03
C PHE A 100 -7.71 -1.28 24.69
N ASP A 101 -8.78 -1.51 23.91
CA ASP A 101 -10.09 -1.94 24.41
C ASP A 101 -10.15 -3.46 24.65
N THR A 102 -9.08 -4.20 24.35
CA THR A 102 -9.02 -5.66 24.53
C THR A 102 -7.77 -6.07 25.29
N SER A 103 -7.93 -7.05 26.17
CA SER A 103 -6.81 -7.65 26.89
C SER A 103 -5.96 -8.50 25.93
N PRO A 104 -4.64 -8.25 25.82
CA PRO A 104 -3.79 -8.98 24.89
C PRO A 104 -3.67 -10.45 25.30
N CYS A 105 -3.94 -11.36 24.35
CA CYS A 105 -3.74 -12.79 24.56
C CYS A 105 -2.48 -13.26 23.85
N ARG A 106 -1.62 -14.02 24.52
CA ARG A 106 -0.44 -14.63 23.91
C ARG A 106 -0.53 -16.14 24.00
N LEU A 107 -0.49 -16.80 22.84
CA LEU A 107 -0.56 -18.25 22.78
C LEU A 107 0.71 -18.86 23.40
N ARG A 108 0.53 -19.74 24.39
CA ARG A 108 1.65 -20.33 25.18
C ARG A 108 2.65 -21.08 24.30
N CYS A 109 2.17 -21.88 23.35
CA CYS A 109 3.02 -22.73 22.52
C CYS A 109 3.68 -21.98 21.36
N SER A 110 2.91 -21.16 20.62
CA SER A 110 3.42 -20.45 19.44
C SER A 110 4.08 -19.11 19.77
N LYS A 111 3.90 -18.59 20.99
CA LYS A 111 4.36 -17.26 21.45
C LYS A 111 3.85 -16.10 20.59
N LYS A 112 2.82 -16.33 19.76
CA LYS A 112 2.16 -15.32 18.93
C LYS A 112 1.08 -14.60 19.72
N TRP A 113 0.90 -13.32 19.43
CA TRP A 113 -0.24 -12.54 19.91
C TRP A 113 -1.51 -12.97 19.18
N CYS A 114 -2.60 -13.04 19.92
CA CYS A 114 -3.93 -13.38 19.45
C CYS A 114 -4.88 -12.27 19.90
N PHE A 115 -5.72 -11.82 18.97
CA PHE A 115 -6.70 -10.78 19.19
C PHE A 115 -8.06 -11.46 19.07
N MET A 116 -8.68 -11.75 20.22
CA MET A 116 -10.02 -12.34 20.28
C MET A 116 -10.97 -11.24 20.72
N GLY A 117 -11.82 -10.80 19.81
CA GLY A 117 -12.65 -9.61 20.03
C GLY A 117 -13.11 -9.00 18.72
N HIS A 118 -13.72 -9.84 17.86
CA HIS A 118 -14.60 -9.45 16.75
C HIS A 118 -15.66 -10.53 16.59
#